data_AF-A0A7R9JJ65-F1
#
_entry.id   AF-A0A7R9JJ65-F1
#
_cell.length_a   1.000
_cell.length_b   1.000
_cell.length_c   1.000
_cell.angle_alpha   90.00
_cell.angle_beta   90.00
_cell.angle_gamma   90.00
#
_symmetry.space_group_name_H-M   'P 1'
#
loop_
_entity.id
_entity.type
_entity.pdbx_description
1 polymer ?
#
loop_
_entity_poly.entity_id
_entity_poly.type
_entity_poly.pdbx_seq_one_letter_code
_entity_poly.pdbx_strand_id
1 'polypeptide(L)'
;GYNEPAEPWFWLTREKEDDDDDHHDNEVQGQDEKTRTTDESGEEDDDEEEEEEEEIEFQPSEKLDMLSNYLRQTYCYCVWCGTQYDDDKDMRDNCPGPTREDH
;
A
#
# COMPACT_ATOMS: atom_id res chain seq x y z
N GLY A 1 -6.65 0.65 -18.56
CA GLY A 1 -7.27 1.30 -17.39
C GLY A 1 -6.70 0.62 -16.17
N TYR A 2 -6.32 1.39 -15.15
CA TYR A 2 -5.51 0.95 -14.02
C TYR A 2 -6.29 0.08 -13.02
N ASN A 3 -6.68 -1.12 -13.45
CA ASN A 3 -7.46 -2.05 -12.63
C ASN A 3 -6.58 -2.98 -11.78
N GLU A 4 -5.26 -2.91 -11.94
CA GLU A 4 -4.28 -3.76 -11.26
C GLU A 4 -3.14 -2.88 -10.74
N PRO A 5 -2.63 -3.16 -9.53
CA PRO A 5 -1.58 -2.36 -8.95
C PRO A 5 -0.27 -2.65 -9.68
N ALA A 6 0.65 -1.68 -9.70
CA ALA A 6 1.99 -1.93 -10.24
C ALA A 6 2.78 -2.92 -9.38
N GLU A 7 2.55 -2.90 -8.06
CA GLU A 7 3.13 -3.85 -7.11
C GLU A 7 1.98 -4.48 -6.29
N PRO A 8 1.99 -5.80 -6.01
CA PRO A 8 0.91 -6.47 -5.29
C PRO A 8 0.54 -5.81 -3.96
N TRP A 9 1.51 -5.20 -3.27
CA TRP A 9 1.31 -4.55 -1.98
C TRP A 9 0.80 -3.09 -2.08
N PHE A 10 0.81 -2.46 -3.26
CA PHE A 10 0.36 -1.05 -3.40
C PHE A 10 -1.09 -0.85 -2.99
N TRP A 11 -1.93 -1.88 -3.21
CA TRP A 11 -3.30 -1.91 -2.73
C TRP A 11 -3.48 -3.13 -1.84
N LEU A 12 -4.16 -2.96 -0.71
CA LEU A 12 -4.61 -4.11 0.06
C LEU A 12 -5.53 -4.93 -0.84
N THR A 13 -5.12 -6.18 -1.12
CA THR A 13 -6.02 -7.17 -1.68
C THR A 13 -7.16 -7.33 -0.69
N ARG A 14 -8.38 -6.97 -1.11
CA ARG A 14 -9.55 -7.15 -0.27
C ARG A 14 -9.73 -8.66 -0.09
N GLU A 15 -9.37 -9.17 1.08
CA GLU A 15 -9.73 -10.52 1.49
C GLU A 15 -11.26 -10.61 1.38
N LYS A 16 -11.75 -11.62 0.65
CA LYS A 16 -13.18 -11.86 0.57
C LYS A 16 -13.60 -12.41 1.92
N GLU A 17 -14.11 -11.54 2.78
CA GLU A 17 -14.87 -11.95 3.95
C GLU A 17 -16.13 -12.67 3.43
N ASP A 18 -16.23 -13.97 3.69
CA ASP A 18 -17.48 -14.70 3.54
C ASP A 18 -18.50 -14.05 4.50
N ASP A 19 -19.61 -13.57 3.92
CA ASP A 19 -20.73 -12.91 4.57
C ASP A 19 -21.47 -13.91 5.49
N ASP A 20 -21.32 -13.78 6.81
CA ASP A 20 -22.24 -14.39 7.80
C ASP A 20 -22.35 -13.53 9.08
N ASP A 21 -23.42 -12.74 9.11
CA ASP A 21 -24.37 -12.47 10.21
C ASP A 21 -24.00 -11.67 11.50
N ASP A 22 -24.69 -10.52 11.61
CA ASP A 22 -25.41 -9.94 12.76
C ASP A 22 -24.69 -9.36 14.02
N HIS A 23 -24.55 -8.02 13.97
CA HIS A 23 -24.99 -7.03 14.96
C HIS A 23 -24.51 -7.09 16.43
N HIS A 24 -23.61 -6.18 16.83
CA HIS A 24 -23.87 -5.30 17.99
C HIS A 24 -23.03 -4.01 17.98
N ASP A 25 -23.73 -2.89 18.11
CA ASP A 25 -23.28 -1.51 18.32
C ASP A 25 -22.61 -1.33 19.70
N ASN A 26 -21.41 -0.74 19.76
CA ASN A 26 -21.07 0.28 20.76
C ASN A 26 -19.79 1.06 20.41
N GLU A 27 -19.87 2.38 20.57
CA GLU A 27 -18.88 3.40 20.28
C GLU A 27 -17.72 3.50 21.31
N VAL A 28 -16.67 4.22 20.87
CA VAL A 28 -15.65 4.96 21.65
C VAL A 28 -14.25 4.33 21.86
N GLN A 29 -13.34 4.77 20.97
CA GLN A 29 -12.00 5.37 21.18
C GLN A 29 -11.11 4.92 22.35
N GLY A 30 -9.88 4.50 22.00
CA GLY A 30 -8.70 4.81 22.83
C GLY A 30 -7.56 3.78 22.80
N GLN A 31 -6.46 4.16 22.12
CA GLN A 31 -5.04 3.98 22.50
C GLN A 31 -4.41 2.58 22.66
N ASP A 32 -3.09 2.58 22.45
CA ASP A 32 -2.07 1.55 22.74
C ASP A 32 -1.98 0.36 21.77
N GLU A 33 -0.88 0.24 21.03
CA GLU A 33 0.38 -0.38 21.45
C GLU A 33 0.39 -1.90 21.17
N LYS A 34 1.27 -2.29 20.24
CA LYS A 34 2.07 -3.53 20.26
C LYS A 34 1.34 -4.84 20.55
N THR A 35 1.14 -5.65 19.51
CA THR A 35 1.08 -7.10 19.68
C THR A 35 1.83 -7.81 18.56
N ARG A 36 3.05 -8.20 18.89
CA ARG A 36 3.75 -9.35 18.31
C ARG A 36 3.09 -10.61 18.86
N THR A 37 2.58 -11.49 18.00
CA THR A 37 2.36 -12.91 18.33
C THR A 37 2.58 -13.77 17.10
N THR A 38 3.71 -14.47 17.12
CA THR A 38 3.98 -15.76 16.49
C THR A 38 2.98 -16.81 16.98
N ASP A 39 2.50 -17.70 16.09
CA ASP A 39 2.31 -19.16 16.27
C ASP A 39 1.79 -19.73 14.92
N GLU A 40 2.62 -20.31 14.06
CA GLU A 40 2.85 -21.76 13.90
C GLU A 40 1.63 -22.67 14.12
N SER A 41 1.08 -23.24 13.04
CA SER A 41 0.97 -24.70 12.80
C SER A 41 -0.12 -25.04 11.77
N GLY A 42 0.24 -25.82 10.75
CA GLY A 42 -0.71 -26.51 9.88
C GLY A 42 -0.14 -26.89 8.52
N GLU A 43 0.78 -27.86 8.47
CA GLU A 43 1.23 -28.53 7.25
C GLU A 43 0.07 -29.29 6.59
N GLU A 44 -0.18 -29.16 5.27
CA GLU A 44 -0.58 -30.24 4.35
C GLU A 44 -0.14 -29.91 2.90
N ASP A 45 0.96 -30.56 2.49
CA ASP A 45 1.42 -31.02 1.16
C ASP A 45 0.49 -30.77 -0.05
N ASP A 46 0.90 -29.89 -0.98
CA ASP A 46 0.68 -30.08 -2.43
C ASP A 46 1.89 -29.54 -3.22
N ASP A 47 2.35 -30.40 -4.13
CA ASP A 47 3.62 -30.35 -4.87
C ASP A 47 3.43 -29.48 -6.12
N GLU A 48 3.54 -28.16 -5.97
CA GLU A 48 3.83 -27.24 -7.08
C GLU A 48 5.13 -26.50 -6.73
N GLU A 49 6.15 -26.61 -7.59
CA GLU A 49 7.35 -25.77 -7.55
C GLU A 49 6.93 -24.31 -7.79
N GLU A 50 6.30 -23.68 -6.80
CA GLU A 50 6.28 -22.23 -6.68
C GLU A 50 7.74 -21.83 -6.49
N GLU A 51 8.30 -21.15 -7.51
CA GLU A 51 9.42 -20.27 -7.27
C GLU A 51 8.95 -19.34 -6.15
N GLU A 52 9.35 -19.62 -4.91
CA GLU A 52 9.21 -18.69 -3.79
C GLU A 52 9.91 -17.41 -4.26
N GLU A 53 9.15 -16.49 -4.87
CA GLU A 53 9.54 -15.12 -5.03
C GLU A 53 9.76 -14.65 -3.59
N GLU A 54 11.02 -14.72 -3.13
CA GLU A 54 11.44 -14.24 -1.83
C GLU A 54 10.77 -12.88 -1.65
N GLU A 55 9.77 -12.80 -0.76
CA GLU A 55 8.97 -11.60 -0.60
C GLU A 55 9.89 -10.53 -0.03
N ILE A 56 10.48 -9.72 -0.91
CA ILE A 56 11.45 -8.70 -0.51
C ILE A 56 10.69 -7.68 0.34
N GLU A 57 10.85 -7.80 1.65
CA GLU A 57 10.18 -6.93 2.60
C GLU A 57 10.85 -5.54 2.58
N PHE A 58 10.22 -4.61 1.87
CA PHE A 58 10.65 -3.22 1.85
C PHE A 58 10.34 -2.50 3.17
N GLN A 59 11.25 -1.64 3.63
CA GLN A 59 10.98 -0.74 4.73
C GLN A 59 9.85 0.23 4.37
N PRO A 60 9.08 0.73 5.36
CA PRO A 60 7.99 1.68 5.09
C PRO A 60 8.40 2.92 4.29
N SER A 61 9.63 3.41 4.47
CA SER A 61 10.18 4.53 3.68
C SER A 61 10.36 4.17 2.21
N GLU A 62 10.90 2.98 1.93
CA GLU A 62 11.13 2.50 0.57
C GLU A 62 9.80 2.27 -0.15
N LYS A 63 8.83 1.68 0.56
CA LYS A 63 7.45 1.55 0.09
C LYS A 63 6.87 2.92 -0.28
N LEU A 64 6.99 3.91 0.61
CA LEU A 64 6.50 5.26 0.34
C LEU A 64 7.17 5.89 -0.88
N ASP A 65 8.48 5.73 -1.04
CA ASP A 65 9.23 6.25 -2.18
C ASP A 65 8.77 5.61 -3.50
N MET A 66 8.58 4.28 -3.51
CA MET A 66 8.06 3.56 -4.69
C MET A 66 6.66 4.05 -5.05
N LEU A 67 5.75 4.09 -4.07
CA LEU A 67 4.37 4.51 -4.28
C LEU A 67 4.29 5.98 -4.74
N SER A 68 5.04 6.87 -4.11
CA SER A 68 5.11 8.28 -4.46
C SER A 68 5.60 8.47 -5.90
N ASN A 69 6.67 7.78 -6.30
CA ASN A 69 7.18 7.83 -7.66
C ASN A 69 6.17 7.29 -8.68
N TYR A 70 5.51 6.17 -8.37
CA TYR A 70 4.47 5.60 -9.23
C TYR A 70 3.32 6.60 -9.45
N LEU A 71 2.84 7.24 -8.39
CA LEU A 71 1.77 8.24 -8.46
C LEU A 71 2.17 9.45 -9.32
N ARG A 72 3.42 9.92 -9.17
CA ARG A 72 3.94 11.06 -9.92
C ARG A 72 4.07 10.76 -11.41
N GLN A 73 4.64 9.61 -11.75
CA GLN A 73 4.88 9.22 -13.16
C GLN A 73 3.61 8.79 -13.89
N THR A 74 2.70 8.11 -13.19
CA THR A 74 1.54 7.48 -13.83
C THR A 74 0.33 8.41 -13.88
N TYR A 75 0.14 9.22 -12.83
CA TYR A 75 -1.06 10.05 -12.67
C TYR A 75 -0.75 11.53 -12.60
N CYS A 76 0.51 11.95 -12.75
CA CYS A 76 0.92 13.33 -12.47
C CYS A 76 0.39 13.80 -11.11
N TYR A 77 0.45 12.93 -10.08
CA TYR A 77 -0.05 13.25 -8.74
C TYR A 77 1.09 13.31 -7.72
N CYS A 78 1.17 14.38 -6.94
CA CYS A 78 2.11 14.49 -5.83
C CYS A 78 1.37 14.36 -4.48
N VAL A 79 1.71 13.33 -3.70
CA VAL A 79 1.12 13.08 -2.38
C VAL A 79 1.41 14.21 -1.39
N TRP A 80 2.56 14.85 -1.51
CA TRP A 80 2.99 15.92 -0.61
C TRP A 80 2.29 17.24 -0.88
N CYS A 81 2.04 17.57 -2.16
CA CYS A 81 1.21 18.72 -2.53
C CYS A 81 -0.30 18.45 -2.32
N GLY A 82 -0.72 17.18 -2.35
CA GLY A 82 -2.12 16.79 -2.36
C GLY A 82 -2.86 17.22 -3.63
N THR A 83 -2.15 17.30 -4.77
CA THR A 83 -2.72 17.73 -6.06
C THR A 83 -2.29 16.84 -7.21
N GLN A 84 -3.21 16.70 -8.17
CA GLN A 84 -2.94 16.19 -9.51
C GLN A 84 -2.59 17.38 -10.41
N TYR A 85 -1.61 17.20 -11.29
CA TYR A 85 -1.16 18.15 -12.30
C TYR A 85 -1.68 17.71 -13.68
N ASP A 86 -1.68 18.64 -14.63
CA ASP A 86 -2.18 18.36 -15.98
C ASP A 86 -1.28 17.39 -16.74
N ASP A 87 0.03 17.54 -16.60
CA ASP A 87 1.06 16.71 -17.21
C ASP A 87 2.41 16.79 -16.46
N ASP A 88 3.41 16.04 -16.94
CA ASP A 88 4.76 16.03 -16.37
C ASP A 88 5.42 17.42 -16.36
N LYS A 89 5.16 18.24 -17.39
CA LYS A 89 5.73 19.58 -17.46
C LYS A 89 5.10 20.47 -16.40
N ASP A 90 3.77 20.44 -16.25
CA ASP A 90 3.06 21.19 -15.22
C ASP A 90 3.52 20.79 -13.82
N MET A 91 3.72 19.48 -13.58
CA MET A 91 4.30 19.02 -12.31
C MET A 91 5.71 19.56 -12.08
N ARG A 92 6.61 19.48 -13.07
CA ARG A 92 7.99 19.98 -12.92
C ARG A 92 8.06 21.48 -12.67
N ASP A 93 7.12 22.24 -13.24
CA ASP A 93 7.08 23.69 -13.12
C ASP A 93 6.42 24.15 -11.80
N ASN A 94 5.54 23.34 -11.19
CA ASN A 94 4.73 23.74 -10.03
C ASN A 94 4.90 22.90 -8.76
N CYS A 95 5.53 21.73 -8.82
CA CYS A 95 5.80 20.90 -7.64
C CYS A 95 7.16 21.27 -7.03
N PRO A 96 7.25 21.58 -5.71
CA PRO A 96 8.51 21.94 -5.06
C PRO A 96 9.59 20.85 -5.13
N GLY A 97 9.18 19.57 -5.15
CA GLY A 97 10.09 18.44 -5.32
C GLY A 97 9.41 17.09 -5.05
N PRO A 98 10.15 15.96 -5.09
CA PRO A 98 9.62 14.62 -4.82
C PRO A 98 9.42 14.27 -3.34
N THR A 99 10.15 14.92 -2.42
CA THR A 99 10.21 14.46 -1.02
C THR A 99 9.39 15.34 -0.11
N ARG A 100 9.16 14.85 1.11
CA ARG A 100 8.52 15.63 2.16
C ARG A 100 9.28 16.92 2.48
N GLU A 101 10.61 16.91 2.37
CA GLU A 101 11.43 18.07 2.75
C GLU A 101 11.33 19.22 1.76
N ASP A 102 10.94 18.93 0.52
CA ASP A 102 10.74 19.93 -0.52
C ASP A 102 9.46 20.77 -0.30
N HIS A 103 8.54 20.31 0.56
CA HIS A 103 7.20 20.88 0.75
C HIS A 103 7.02 21.48 2.15
#